data_AF-A0A833DQ51-F1
#
_entry.id   AF-A0A833DQ51-F1
#
_cell.length_a   1.000
_cell.length_b   1.000
_cell.length_c   1.000
_cell.angle_alpha   90.00
_cell.angle_beta   90.00
_cell.angle_gamma   90.00
#
_symmetry.space_group_name_H-M   'P 1'
#
loop_
_entity.id
_entity.type
_entity.pdbx_description
1 polymer ?
#
loop_
_entity_poly.entity_id
_entity_poly.type
_entity_poly.pdbx_seq_one_letter_code
_entity_poly.pdbx_strand_id
1 'polypeptide(L)'
;VYLTMVQCPRCSRYMSNYYEATVQVRAMNRFLTDDERKELDDFVRREVEKRLKKDRMSFISKFIPQKEGLDYQIGSMGGARNIVSAIKSKYGGKVNETAKLVGVEKDTGKNQYRITIVIRIPEYKIGDIIEYNNKPYRVVSINENKLYLEGLTGKREKISLQWNVVEKNTKLLCKENECSTATVISISPKTIIAMDNENYEVYDYDNVFQNIKEGDILRIFKYNNVNYVVNVINDFNNKDDKNNKNDGDKDNKDNKDNK
;
A
#
# COMPACT_ATOMS: atom_id res chain seq x y z
N VAL A 1 37.96 -39.22 15.86
CA VAL A 1 36.87 -38.58 15.08
C VAL A 1 37.45 -37.32 14.46
N TYR A 2 37.56 -37.26 13.14
CA TYR A 2 38.06 -36.06 12.45
C TYR A 2 36.87 -35.16 12.14
N LEU A 3 36.92 -33.92 12.60
CA LEU A 3 35.92 -32.89 12.29
C LEU A 3 36.43 -32.09 11.09
N THR A 4 35.76 -32.22 9.95
CA THR A 4 36.00 -31.40 8.77
C THR A 4 35.07 -30.19 8.80
N MET A 5 35.65 -28.98 8.78
CA MET A 5 34.87 -27.76 8.60
C MET A 5 34.39 -27.68 7.16
N VAL A 6 33.09 -27.84 6.96
CA VAL A 6 32.42 -27.63 5.67
C VAL A 6 31.54 -26.40 5.74
N GLN A 7 31.50 -25.62 4.67
CA GLN A 7 30.62 -24.46 4.59
C GLN A 7 29.16 -24.94 4.60
N CYS A 8 28.32 -24.28 5.41
CA CYS A 8 26.89 -24.55 5.39
C CYS A 8 26.37 -24.38 3.94
N PRO A 9 25.57 -25.32 3.40
CA PRO A 9 25.04 -25.26 2.03
C PRO A 9 24.33 -23.94 1.72
N ARG A 10 23.64 -23.35 2.70
CA ARG A 10 23.01 -22.03 2.58
C ARG A 10 24.05 -20.92 2.39
N CYS A 11 25.09 -20.89 3.21
CA CYS A 11 26.12 -19.86 3.13
C CYS A 11 26.88 -19.94 1.81
N SER A 12 27.14 -21.16 1.32
CA SER A 12 27.72 -21.38 -0.01
C SER A 12 26.82 -20.82 -1.12
N ARG A 13 25.51 -21.13 -1.09
CA ARG A 13 24.52 -20.60 -2.06
C ARG A 13 24.36 -19.08 -1.98
N TYR A 14 24.34 -18.52 -0.77
CA TYR A 14 24.27 -17.08 -0.58
C TYR A 14 25.49 -16.37 -1.20
N MET A 15 26.70 -16.89 -0.95
CA MET A 15 27.93 -16.32 -1.50
C MET A 15 28.06 -16.52 -3.03
N SER A 16 27.43 -17.55 -3.60
CA SER A 16 27.47 -17.82 -5.05
C SER A 16 26.42 -17.05 -5.86
N ASN A 17 25.75 -16.06 -5.28
CA ASN A 17 24.62 -15.35 -5.90
C ASN A 17 23.51 -16.29 -6.40
N TYR A 18 23.26 -17.37 -5.66
CA TYR A 18 22.21 -18.31 -6.01
C TYR A 18 20.83 -17.68 -5.86
N TYR A 19 20.02 -17.79 -6.90
CA TYR A 19 18.62 -17.40 -6.88
C TYR A 19 17.75 -18.32 -7.73
N GLU A 20 16.51 -18.47 -7.29
CA GLU A 20 15.46 -19.22 -7.99
C GLU A 20 14.39 -18.28 -8.55
N ALA A 21 14.26 -17.08 -7.98
CA ALA A 21 13.22 -16.13 -8.35
C ALA A 21 13.75 -14.70 -8.46
N THR A 22 13.21 -13.95 -9.42
CA THR A 22 13.38 -12.49 -9.52
C THR A 22 12.05 -11.84 -9.21
N VAL A 23 12.00 -10.98 -8.19
CA VAL A 23 10.83 -10.15 -7.87
C VAL A 23 11.09 -8.74 -8.39
N GLN A 24 10.20 -8.24 -9.24
CA GLN A 24 10.28 -6.91 -9.83
C GLN A 24 9.09 -6.09 -9.37
N VAL A 25 9.35 -5.05 -8.58
CA VAL A 25 8.34 -4.08 -8.13
C VAL A 25 8.38 -2.88 -9.06
N ARG A 26 7.23 -2.53 -9.65
CA ARG A 26 7.05 -1.43 -10.61
C ARG A 26 5.81 -0.62 -10.24
N ALA A 27 5.73 0.63 -10.68
CA ALA A 27 4.49 1.40 -10.60
C ALA A 27 3.66 1.22 -11.89
N MET A 28 2.35 1.44 -11.80
CA MET A 28 1.45 1.52 -12.96
C MET A 28 1.62 2.89 -13.63
N ASN A 29 1.88 2.91 -14.94
CA ASN A 29 1.89 4.11 -15.80
C ASN A 29 2.85 5.24 -15.37
N ARG A 30 3.76 5.03 -14.42
CA ARG A 30 4.76 6.01 -13.97
C ARG A 30 6.00 5.36 -13.36
N PHE A 31 6.93 6.20 -12.87
CA PHE A 31 8.05 5.80 -12.03
C PHE A 31 7.69 5.87 -10.55
N LEU A 32 8.31 5.00 -9.73
CA LEU A 32 8.23 5.11 -8.26
C LEU A 32 8.95 6.37 -7.80
N THR A 33 8.38 7.07 -6.82
CA THR A 33 9.08 8.18 -6.15
C THR A 33 10.17 7.63 -5.23
N ASP A 34 11.14 8.47 -4.84
CA ASP A 34 12.21 8.01 -3.96
C ASP A 34 11.71 7.61 -2.56
N ASP A 35 10.68 8.28 -2.05
CA ASP A 35 10.00 7.91 -0.80
C ASP A 35 9.32 6.54 -0.91
N GLU A 36 8.60 6.29 -2.01
CA GLU A 36 7.97 4.99 -2.26
C GLU A 36 9.01 3.88 -2.38
N ARG A 37 10.13 4.15 -3.06
CA ARG A 37 11.22 3.18 -3.20
C ARG A 37 11.77 2.77 -1.84
N LYS A 38 12.00 3.74 -0.96
CA LYS A 38 12.49 3.49 0.40
C LYS A 38 11.47 2.70 1.21
N GLU A 39 10.20 3.12 1.21
CA GLU A 39 9.13 2.42 1.93
C GLU A 39 8.97 0.97 1.45
N LEU A 40 9.05 0.74 0.14
CA LEU A 40 8.95 -0.59 -0.47
C LEU A 40 10.16 -1.47 -0.13
N ASP A 41 11.38 -0.95 -0.17
CA ASP A 41 12.58 -1.71 0.23
C ASP A 41 12.50 -2.11 1.71
N ASP A 42 12.15 -1.18 2.59
CA ASP A 42 11.97 -1.44 4.03
C ASP A 42 10.84 -2.46 4.31
N PHE A 43 9.79 -2.44 3.49
CA PHE A 43 8.71 -3.42 3.57
C PHE A 43 9.18 -4.81 3.12
N VAL A 44 9.82 -4.90 1.94
CA VAL A 44 10.31 -6.17 1.38
C VAL A 44 11.33 -6.83 2.30
N ARG A 45 12.28 -6.08 2.85
CA ARG A 45 13.28 -6.61 3.79
C ARG A 45 12.64 -7.20 5.05
N ARG A 46 11.64 -6.52 5.63
CA ARG A 46 10.86 -7.06 6.76
C ARG A 46 10.15 -8.35 6.42
N GLU A 47 9.50 -8.43 5.26
CA GLU A 47 8.78 -9.64 4.86
C GLU A 47 9.74 -10.80 4.58
N VAL A 48 10.92 -10.52 4.01
CA VAL A 48 12.03 -11.48 3.87
C VAL A 48 12.48 -12.00 5.23
N GLU A 49 12.73 -11.12 6.21
CA GLU A 49 13.17 -11.52 7.56
C GLU A 49 12.15 -12.41 8.27
N LYS A 50 10.85 -12.08 8.16
CA LYS A 50 9.76 -12.92 8.67
C LYS A 50 9.78 -14.28 7.98
N ARG A 51 9.98 -14.31 6.66
CA ARG A 51 9.96 -15.55 5.88
C ARG A 51 11.16 -16.44 6.15
N LEU A 52 12.34 -15.86 6.40
CA LEU A 52 13.58 -16.58 6.72
C LEU A 52 13.46 -17.53 7.92
N LYS A 53 12.56 -17.23 8.87
CA LYS A 53 12.28 -18.11 10.02
C LYS A 53 11.63 -19.44 9.61
N LYS A 54 10.84 -19.43 8.53
CA LYS A 54 10.12 -20.62 8.01
C LYS A 54 10.85 -21.27 6.84
N ASP A 55 11.44 -20.45 5.97
CA ASP A 55 12.18 -20.89 4.79
C ASP A 55 13.55 -20.19 4.74
N ARG A 56 14.59 -20.94 5.14
CA ARG A 56 15.97 -20.42 5.22
C ARG A 56 16.57 -20.08 3.85
N MET A 57 15.96 -20.48 2.74
CA MET A 57 16.37 -20.15 1.37
C MET A 57 15.71 -18.86 0.86
N SER A 58 14.77 -18.27 1.59
CA SER A 58 14.09 -17.00 1.22
C SER A 58 14.95 -15.75 1.43
N PHE A 59 16.27 -15.82 1.23
CA PHE A 59 17.16 -14.66 1.35
C PHE A 59 17.17 -13.81 0.06
N ILE A 60 17.44 -12.51 0.20
CA ILE A 60 17.77 -11.64 -0.93
C ILE A 60 19.22 -11.92 -1.31
N SER A 61 19.43 -12.52 -2.48
CA SER A 61 20.76 -12.75 -3.05
C SER A 61 21.35 -11.46 -3.62
N LYS A 62 20.51 -10.65 -4.29
CA LYS A 62 20.94 -9.40 -4.94
C LYS A 62 19.79 -8.42 -4.96
N PHE A 63 20.09 -7.17 -4.62
CA PHE A 63 19.19 -6.04 -4.78
C PHE A 63 19.70 -5.17 -5.94
N ILE A 64 18.81 -4.85 -6.87
CA ILE A 64 19.13 -4.10 -8.08
C ILE A 64 18.12 -2.95 -8.19
N PRO A 65 18.45 -1.74 -7.74
CA PRO A 65 17.61 -0.58 -7.98
C PRO A 65 17.62 -0.25 -9.48
N GLN A 66 16.45 0.06 -10.03
CA GLN A 66 16.25 0.45 -11.42
C GLN A 66 15.50 1.79 -11.45
N LYS A 67 15.64 2.56 -12.54
CA LYS A 67 14.83 3.76 -12.72
C LYS A 67 13.33 3.44 -12.72
N GLU A 68 12.97 2.30 -13.32
CA GLU A 68 11.60 1.82 -13.42
C GLU A 68 11.03 1.24 -12.11
N GLY A 69 11.90 0.84 -11.17
CA GLY A 69 11.48 0.26 -9.89
C GLY A 69 12.57 -0.54 -9.19
N LEU A 70 12.19 -1.61 -8.47
CA LEU A 70 13.10 -2.35 -7.60
C LEU A 70 13.13 -3.83 -7.98
N ASP A 71 14.33 -4.39 -8.16
CA ASP A 71 14.51 -5.81 -8.48
C ASP A 71 15.23 -6.54 -7.35
N TYR A 72 14.67 -7.68 -6.96
CA TYR A 72 15.19 -8.54 -5.90
C TYR A 72 15.39 -9.94 -6.46
N GLN A 73 16.61 -10.45 -6.40
CA GLN A 73 16.90 -11.87 -6.64
C GLN A 73 16.77 -12.63 -5.33
N ILE A 74 15.93 -13.65 -5.30
CA ILE A 74 15.55 -14.38 -4.09
C ILE A 74 15.92 -15.86 -4.26
N GLY A 75 16.51 -16.43 -3.20
CA GLY A 75 17.00 -17.81 -3.17
C GLY A 75 15.93 -18.90 -3.22
N SER A 76 14.64 -18.55 -3.05
CA SER A 76 13.51 -19.48 -2.98
C SER A 76 12.32 -18.97 -3.78
N MET A 77 11.74 -19.81 -4.63
CA MET A 77 10.49 -19.50 -5.34
C MET A 77 9.31 -19.27 -4.38
N GLY A 78 9.19 -20.11 -3.35
CA GLY A 78 8.12 -20.01 -2.36
C GLY A 78 8.23 -18.73 -1.53
N GLY A 79 9.46 -18.32 -1.19
CA GLY A 79 9.76 -17.05 -0.56
C GLY A 79 9.32 -15.86 -1.41
N ALA A 80 9.72 -15.87 -2.69
CA ALA A 80 9.36 -14.81 -3.63
C ALA A 80 7.85 -14.64 -3.80
N ARG A 81 7.10 -15.73 -3.98
CA ARG A 81 5.62 -15.67 -4.06
C ARG A 81 4.99 -15.11 -2.78
N ASN A 82 5.52 -15.48 -1.62
CA ASN A 82 5.01 -14.97 -0.35
C ASN A 82 5.25 -13.46 -0.19
N ILE A 83 6.44 -12.98 -0.55
CA ILE A 83 6.78 -11.56 -0.52
C ILE A 83 5.89 -10.77 -1.48
N VAL A 84 5.70 -11.26 -2.71
CA VAL A 84 4.82 -10.60 -3.69
C VAL A 84 3.37 -10.59 -3.21
N SER A 85 2.88 -11.67 -2.61
CA SER A 85 1.55 -11.72 -2.00
C SER A 85 1.40 -10.69 -0.87
N ALA A 86 2.44 -10.49 -0.04
CA ALA A 86 2.44 -9.47 1.00
C ALA A 86 2.41 -8.04 0.42
N ILE A 87 3.19 -7.76 -0.63
CA ILE A 87 3.17 -6.47 -1.33
C ILE A 87 1.78 -6.23 -1.92
N LYS A 88 1.21 -7.22 -2.63
CA LYS A 88 -0.12 -7.14 -3.23
C LYS A 88 -1.21 -6.94 -2.18
N SER A 89 -1.07 -7.54 -1.01
CA SER A 89 -2.04 -7.38 0.09
C SER A 89 -2.03 -5.97 0.66
N LYS A 90 -0.85 -5.33 0.76
CA LYS A 90 -0.72 -3.98 1.32
C LYS A 90 -1.02 -2.87 0.32
N TYR A 91 -0.47 -2.97 -0.89
CA TYR A 91 -0.52 -1.90 -1.89
C TYR A 91 -1.54 -2.18 -3.02
N GLY A 92 -2.09 -3.39 -3.08
CA GLY A 92 -2.88 -3.83 -4.22
C GLY A 92 -2.02 -4.03 -5.47
N GLY A 93 -2.66 -3.88 -6.62
CA GLY A 93 -2.01 -3.95 -7.92
C GLY A 93 -2.06 -5.31 -8.60
N LYS A 94 -1.24 -5.45 -9.64
CA LYS A 94 -1.28 -6.58 -10.57
C LYS A 94 0.00 -7.37 -10.53
N VAL A 95 -0.13 -8.69 -10.46
CA VAL A 95 1.00 -9.63 -10.45
C VAL A 95 1.00 -10.44 -11.74
N ASN A 96 2.17 -10.57 -12.37
CA ASN A 96 2.40 -11.49 -13.47
C ASN A 96 3.62 -12.36 -13.13
N GLU A 97 3.48 -13.67 -13.25
CA GLU A 97 4.55 -14.64 -13.02
C GLU A 97 4.89 -15.33 -14.34
N THR A 98 6.18 -15.47 -14.63
CA THR A 98 6.70 -16.26 -15.75
C THR A 98 7.75 -17.23 -15.24
N ALA A 99 7.88 -18.39 -15.88
CA ALA A 99 8.86 -19.41 -15.52
C ALA A 99 9.73 -19.77 -16.73
N LYS A 100 11.03 -19.95 -16.51
CA LYS A 100 12.00 -20.37 -17.51
C LYS A 100 12.76 -21.59 -17.02
N LEU A 101 12.87 -22.61 -17.86
CA LEU A 101 13.73 -23.77 -17.62
C LEU A 101 15.20 -23.33 -17.70
N VAL A 102 15.98 -23.56 -16.64
CA VAL A 102 17.40 -23.20 -16.58
C VAL A 102 18.34 -24.40 -16.59
N GLY A 103 17.81 -25.60 -16.38
CA GLY A 103 18.60 -26.81 -16.46
C GLY A 103 17.83 -28.03 -15.96
N VAL A 104 18.55 -29.13 -15.83
CA VAL A 104 18.07 -30.38 -15.27
C VAL A 104 19.04 -30.79 -14.17
N GLU A 105 18.50 -31.15 -13.01
CA GLU A 105 19.29 -31.64 -11.89
C GLU A 105 19.96 -32.96 -12.27
N LYS A 106 21.29 -32.99 -12.20
CA LYS A 106 22.09 -34.13 -12.70
C LYS A 106 21.76 -35.45 -11.99
N ASP A 107 21.42 -35.38 -10.72
CA ASP A 107 21.23 -36.55 -9.87
C ASP A 107 19.79 -37.11 -9.95
N THR A 108 18.80 -36.24 -10.16
CA THR A 108 17.37 -36.62 -10.10
C THR A 108 16.66 -36.56 -11.44
N GLY A 109 17.28 -35.95 -12.47
CA GLY A 109 16.64 -35.69 -13.75
C GLY A 109 15.52 -34.64 -13.69
N LYS A 110 15.35 -33.94 -12.56
CA LYS A 110 14.27 -32.95 -12.40
C LYS A 110 14.61 -31.63 -13.09
N ASN A 111 13.63 -31.09 -13.79
CA ASN A 111 13.72 -29.76 -14.39
C ASN A 111 13.89 -28.67 -13.31
N GLN A 112 14.94 -27.86 -13.45
CA GLN A 112 15.17 -26.68 -12.63
C GLN A 112 14.65 -25.45 -13.35
N TYR A 113 13.72 -24.74 -12.72
CA TYR A 113 13.15 -23.50 -13.24
C TYR A 113 13.72 -22.29 -12.50
N ARG A 114 13.68 -21.13 -13.15
CA ARG A 114 13.71 -19.82 -12.49
C ARG A 114 12.44 -19.08 -12.81
N ILE A 115 11.89 -18.39 -11.83
CA ILE A 115 10.66 -17.59 -12.01
C ILE A 115 10.97 -16.10 -11.98
N THR A 116 10.22 -15.32 -12.74
CA THR A 116 10.19 -13.87 -12.65
C THR A 116 8.78 -13.45 -12.28
N ILE A 117 8.64 -12.77 -11.15
CA ILE A 117 7.36 -12.25 -10.66
C ILE A 117 7.41 -10.73 -10.72
N VAL A 118 6.56 -10.15 -11.55
CA VAL A 118 6.43 -8.70 -11.72
C VAL A 118 5.16 -8.24 -11.01
N ILE A 119 5.30 -7.35 -10.04
CA ILE A 119 4.18 -6.67 -9.39
C ILE A 119 4.16 -5.20 -9.80
N ARG A 120 3.01 -4.76 -10.34
CA ARG A 120 2.72 -3.36 -10.66
C ARG A 120 1.79 -2.80 -9.59
N ILE A 121 2.27 -1.87 -8.79
CA ILE A 121 1.48 -1.19 -7.76
C ILE A 121 0.81 0.07 -8.35
N PRO A 122 -0.43 0.37 -7.95
CA PRO A 122 -1.09 1.61 -8.32
C PRO A 122 -0.44 2.81 -7.66
N GLU A 123 -0.69 4.00 -8.21
CA GLU A 123 -0.24 5.25 -7.59
C GLU A 123 -1.19 5.81 -6.53
N TYR A 124 -2.34 5.17 -6.35
CA TYR A 124 -3.43 5.66 -5.54
C TYR A 124 -3.21 5.36 -4.06
N LYS A 125 -3.52 6.35 -3.23
CA LYS A 125 -3.67 6.21 -1.79
C LYS A 125 -5.14 6.37 -1.42
N ILE A 126 -5.49 5.91 -0.21
CA ILE A 126 -6.80 6.19 0.38
C ILE A 126 -6.95 7.71 0.49
N GLY A 127 -8.08 8.25 0.04
CA GLY A 127 -8.35 9.69 0.01
C GLY A 127 -8.11 10.36 -1.34
N ASP A 128 -7.29 9.76 -2.22
CA ASP A 128 -7.01 10.34 -3.53
C ASP A 128 -8.25 10.41 -4.42
N ILE A 129 -8.25 11.36 -5.35
CA ILE A 129 -9.33 11.58 -6.31
C ILE A 129 -8.88 11.11 -7.68
N ILE A 130 -9.66 10.21 -8.26
CA ILE A 130 -9.41 9.64 -9.57
C ILE A 130 -10.59 9.86 -10.50
N GLU A 131 -10.29 9.94 -11.78
CA GLU A 131 -11.29 9.90 -12.84
C GLU A 131 -11.55 8.45 -13.23
N TYR A 132 -12.82 8.06 -13.31
CA TYR A 132 -13.25 6.81 -13.93
C TYR A 132 -14.47 7.09 -14.82
N ASN A 133 -14.41 6.69 -16.10
CA ASN A 133 -15.48 6.96 -17.07
C ASN A 133 -15.95 8.44 -17.08
N ASN A 134 -15.02 9.39 -17.08
CA ASN A 134 -15.26 10.85 -17.07
C ASN A 134 -16.03 11.36 -15.85
N LYS A 135 -15.99 10.64 -14.73
CA LYS A 135 -16.56 11.05 -13.45
C LYS A 135 -15.51 11.00 -12.35
N PRO A 136 -15.49 11.98 -11.43
CA PRO A 136 -14.54 11.98 -10.33
C PRO A 136 -15.04 11.09 -9.17
N TYR A 137 -14.13 10.27 -8.65
CA TYR A 137 -14.34 9.38 -7.52
C TYR A 137 -13.24 9.54 -6.48
N ARG A 138 -13.60 9.43 -5.20
CA ARG A 138 -12.64 9.33 -4.09
C ARG A 138 -12.27 7.86 -3.84
N VAL A 139 -11.01 7.58 -3.61
CA VAL A 139 -10.53 6.26 -3.18
C VAL A 139 -10.87 6.06 -1.71
N VAL A 140 -11.72 5.08 -1.41
CA VAL A 140 -12.15 4.76 -0.04
C VAL A 140 -11.31 3.65 0.56
N SER A 141 -10.96 2.66 -0.24
CA SER A 141 -10.18 1.51 0.24
C SER A 141 -9.45 0.81 -0.91
N ILE A 142 -8.30 0.22 -0.59
CA ILE A 142 -7.43 -0.51 -1.50
C ILE A 142 -7.27 -1.92 -0.94
N ASN A 143 -7.81 -2.91 -1.64
CA ASN A 143 -7.66 -4.32 -1.29
C ASN A 143 -6.75 -5.03 -2.28
N GLU A 144 -6.36 -6.27 -1.94
CA GLU A 144 -5.50 -7.11 -2.77
C GLU A 144 -6.01 -7.23 -4.23
N ASN A 145 -7.33 -7.33 -4.44
CA ASN A 145 -7.92 -7.60 -5.74
C ASN A 145 -8.78 -6.47 -6.31
N LYS A 146 -9.20 -5.51 -5.48
CA LYS A 146 -10.18 -4.48 -5.86
C LYS A 146 -9.84 -3.11 -5.27
N LEU A 147 -10.13 -2.09 -6.04
CA LEU A 147 -10.13 -0.69 -5.62
C LEU A 147 -11.58 -0.26 -5.34
N TYR A 148 -11.84 0.30 -4.17
CA TYR A 148 -13.16 0.81 -3.79
C TYR A 148 -13.21 2.31 -3.91
N LEU A 149 -14.23 2.79 -4.59
CA LEU A 149 -14.40 4.17 -4.98
C LEU A 149 -15.76 4.68 -4.53
N GLU A 150 -15.82 5.97 -4.15
CA GLU A 150 -17.04 6.68 -3.82
C GLU A 150 -17.18 7.88 -4.74
N GLY A 151 -18.29 7.97 -5.46
CA GLY A 151 -18.56 9.06 -6.38
C GLY A 151 -18.62 10.39 -5.64
N LEU A 152 -17.99 11.42 -6.19
CA LEU A 152 -18.10 12.78 -5.65
C LEU A 152 -19.40 13.47 -6.10
N THR A 153 -20.05 12.95 -7.14
CA THR A 153 -21.29 13.50 -7.73
C THR A 153 -22.53 12.74 -7.28
N GLY A 154 -23.61 13.46 -6.94
CA GLY A 154 -24.94 12.88 -6.72
C GLY A 154 -25.03 12.02 -5.45
N LYS A 155 -25.59 10.80 -5.56
CA LYS A 155 -25.89 9.92 -4.41
C LYS A 155 -24.68 9.24 -3.74
N ARG A 156 -23.45 9.75 -3.92
CA ARG A 156 -22.20 9.12 -3.43
C ARG A 156 -22.17 7.61 -3.70
N GLU A 157 -22.34 7.26 -4.97
CA GLU A 157 -22.36 5.86 -5.38
C GLU A 157 -21.05 5.16 -5.01
N LYS A 158 -21.14 3.94 -4.47
CA LYS A 158 -19.96 3.14 -4.14
C LYS A 158 -19.75 2.10 -5.22
N ILE A 159 -18.59 2.13 -5.87
CA ILE A 159 -18.20 1.18 -6.90
C ILE A 159 -16.93 0.45 -6.51
N SER A 160 -16.75 -0.76 -7.04
CA SER A 160 -15.51 -1.52 -6.86
C SER A 160 -14.95 -1.92 -8.23
N LEU A 161 -13.68 -1.62 -8.48
CA LEU A 161 -13.00 -1.94 -9.74
C LEU A 161 -11.92 -3.00 -9.53
N GLN A 162 -11.78 -3.91 -10.49
CA GLN A 162 -10.64 -4.83 -10.54
C GLN A 162 -9.39 -4.10 -11.05
N TRP A 163 -8.20 -4.51 -10.61
CA TRP A 163 -6.93 -3.89 -11.01
C TRP A 163 -6.70 -3.82 -12.53
N ASN A 164 -7.21 -4.78 -13.30
CA ASN A 164 -7.13 -4.75 -14.76
C ASN A 164 -7.90 -3.59 -15.40
N VAL A 165 -9.01 -3.19 -14.79
CA VAL A 165 -9.83 -2.05 -15.25
C VAL A 165 -9.20 -0.74 -14.76
N VAL A 166 -8.74 -0.73 -13.51
CA VAL A 166 -8.05 0.42 -12.90
C VAL A 166 -6.84 0.84 -13.76
N GLU A 167 -5.94 -0.09 -14.07
CA GLU A 167 -4.72 0.20 -14.85
C GLU A 167 -4.98 0.91 -16.21
N LYS A 168 -6.15 0.68 -16.82
CA LYS A 168 -6.48 1.17 -18.17
C LYS A 168 -7.44 2.36 -18.19
N ASN A 169 -8.36 2.43 -17.23
CA ASN A 169 -9.52 3.31 -17.31
C ASN A 169 -9.55 4.35 -16.18
N THR A 170 -8.54 4.40 -15.33
CA THR A 170 -8.46 5.40 -14.26
C THR A 170 -7.26 6.33 -14.40
N LYS A 171 -7.46 7.60 -14.04
CA LYS A 171 -6.44 8.64 -14.03
C LYS A 171 -6.45 9.36 -12.68
N LEU A 172 -5.28 9.58 -12.08
CA LEU A 172 -5.18 10.41 -10.89
C LEU A 172 -5.51 11.87 -11.26
N LEU A 173 -6.47 12.47 -10.56
CA LEU A 173 -6.82 13.88 -10.74
C LEU A 173 -6.17 14.75 -9.67
N CYS A 174 -6.25 14.31 -8.41
CA CYS A 174 -5.72 15.05 -7.27
C CYS A 174 -5.32 14.08 -6.17
N LYS A 175 -4.13 14.24 -5.60
CA LYS A 175 -3.79 13.55 -4.36
C LYS A 175 -4.52 14.20 -3.21
N GLU A 176 -4.91 13.42 -2.20
CA GLU A 176 -5.65 13.95 -1.06
C GLU A 176 -4.97 15.20 -0.48
N ASN A 177 -3.64 15.14 -0.29
CA ASN A 177 -2.86 16.21 0.33
C ASN A 177 -2.63 17.46 -0.54
N GLU A 178 -2.90 17.36 -1.84
CA GLU A 178 -2.70 18.43 -2.81
C GLU A 178 -4.02 19.12 -3.17
N CYS A 179 -5.17 18.61 -2.70
CA CYS A 179 -6.46 19.21 -2.99
C CYS A 179 -6.68 20.48 -2.15
N SER A 180 -7.28 21.50 -2.78
CA SER A 180 -7.59 22.80 -2.19
C SER A 180 -8.47 22.67 -0.94
N THR A 181 -8.53 23.74 -0.15
CA THR A 181 -9.29 23.75 1.11
C THR A 181 -10.29 24.89 1.13
N ALA A 182 -11.38 24.71 1.86
CA ALA A 182 -12.38 25.72 2.12
C ALA A 182 -12.76 25.75 3.60
N THR A 183 -12.97 26.93 4.16
CA THR A 183 -13.35 27.11 5.56
C THR A 183 -14.87 27.23 5.68
N VAL A 184 -15.48 26.44 6.54
CA VAL A 184 -16.93 26.48 6.79
C VAL A 184 -17.30 27.79 7.46
N ILE A 185 -18.19 28.55 6.82
CA ILE A 185 -18.72 29.81 7.34
C ILE A 185 -20.02 29.58 8.09
N SER A 186 -20.91 28.77 7.52
CA SER A 186 -22.26 28.56 8.07
C SER A 186 -22.77 27.16 7.75
N ILE A 187 -23.55 26.62 8.67
CA ILE A 187 -24.14 25.28 8.54
C ILE A 187 -25.65 25.36 8.73
N SER A 188 -26.37 24.76 7.78
CA SER A 188 -27.80 24.51 7.83
C SER A 188 -28.09 23.01 7.74
N PRO A 189 -29.30 22.54 8.09
CA PRO A 189 -29.61 21.09 8.09
C PRO A 189 -29.41 20.38 6.75
N LYS A 190 -29.46 21.12 5.62
CA LYS A 190 -29.29 20.57 4.26
C LYS A 190 -28.11 21.14 3.51
N THR A 191 -27.52 22.23 3.96
CA THR A 191 -26.47 22.96 3.23
C THR A 191 -25.34 23.39 4.14
N ILE A 192 -24.13 23.42 3.60
CA ILE A 192 -22.93 23.97 4.21
C ILE A 192 -22.43 25.06 3.28
N ILE A 193 -22.17 26.24 3.84
CA ILE A 193 -21.58 27.36 3.13
C ILE A 193 -20.11 27.42 3.54
N ALA A 194 -19.20 27.34 2.59
CA ALA A 194 -17.77 27.44 2.86
C ALA A 194 -17.06 28.37 1.88
N MET A 195 -16.03 29.05 2.36
CA MET A 195 -15.17 29.95 1.59
C MET A 195 -13.90 29.24 1.18
N ASP A 196 -13.60 29.23 -0.10
CA ASP A 196 -12.37 28.68 -0.63
C ASP A 196 -11.15 29.50 -0.17
N ASN A 197 -10.14 28.82 0.37
CA ASN A 197 -8.97 29.47 0.97
C ASN A 197 -7.96 30.00 -0.06
N GLU A 198 -8.13 29.69 -1.35
CA GLU A 198 -7.27 30.19 -2.44
C GLU A 198 -7.83 31.45 -3.10
N ASN A 199 -9.11 31.43 -3.50
CA ASN A 199 -9.72 32.54 -4.24
C ASN A 199 -10.74 33.35 -3.41
N TYR A 200 -11.03 32.95 -2.17
CA TYR A 200 -12.02 33.58 -1.28
C TYR A 200 -13.46 33.58 -1.83
N GLU A 201 -13.75 32.77 -2.85
CA GLU A 201 -15.12 32.58 -3.32
C GLU A 201 -15.91 31.70 -2.35
N VAL A 202 -17.21 31.98 -2.25
CA VAL A 202 -18.11 31.26 -1.35
C VAL A 202 -18.94 30.26 -2.15
N TYR A 203 -18.99 29.03 -1.67
CA TYR A 203 -19.69 27.92 -2.31
C TYR A 203 -20.66 27.24 -1.35
N ASP A 204 -21.78 26.77 -1.92
CA ASP A 204 -22.80 26.01 -1.22
C ASP A 204 -22.65 24.51 -1.52
N TYR A 205 -22.64 23.70 -0.46
CA TYR A 205 -22.50 22.25 -0.52
C TYR A 205 -23.66 21.56 0.20
N ASP A 206 -24.00 20.34 -0.21
CA ASP A 206 -24.98 19.52 0.52
C ASP A 206 -24.45 19.13 1.92
N ASN A 207 -25.26 19.31 2.96
CA ASN A 207 -24.92 18.88 4.31
C ASN A 207 -25.16 17.37 4.48
N VAL A 208 -24.07 16.63 4.40
CA VAL A 208 -24.00 15.16 4.48
C VAL A 208 -23.11 14.70 5.64
N PHE A 209 -22.72 15.62 6.52
CA PHE A 209 -21.83 15.37 7.65
C PHE A 209 -22.62 15.55 8.96
N GLN A 210 -22.44 14.63 9.92
CA GLN A 210 -23.22 14.67 11.16
C GLN A 210 -22.65 15.63 12.21
N ASN A 211 -21.33 15.92 12.19
CA ASN A 211 -20.63 16.63 13.27
C ASN A 211 -19.77 17.81 12.76
N ILE A 212 -20.15 18.44 11.66
CA ILE A 212 -19.42 19.60 11.13
C ILE A 212 -19.77 20.87 11.92
N LYS A 213 -18.78 21.76 12.10
CA LYS A 213 -18.90 23.04 12.82
C LYS A 213 -18.41 24.20 11.96
N GLU A 214 -18.87 25.39 12.32
CA GLU A 214 -18.34 26.63 11.73
C GLU A 214 -16.87 26.78 12.11
N GLY A 215 -16.05 27.17 11.14
CA GLY A 215 -14.59 27.20 11.26
C GLY A 215 -13.89 25.88 10.90
N ASP A 216 -14.60 24.76 10.71
CA ASP A 216 -13.98 23.52 10.21
C ASP A 216 -13.41 23.72 8.80
N ILE A 217 -12.36 22.98 8.46
CA ILE A 217 -11.75 23.02 7.14
C ILE A 217 -12.25 21.83 6.31
N LEU A 218 -12.87 22.14 5.17
CA LEU A 218 -13.21 21.18 4.13
C LEU A 218 -12.07 21.05 3.15
N ARG A 219 -11.82 19.83 2.71
CA ARG A 219 -11.00 19.58 1.52
C ARG A 219 -11.92 19.53 0.31
N ILE A 220 -11.61 20.36 -0.67
CA ILE A 220 -12.43 20.56 -1.86
C ILE A 220 -11.67 20.18 -3.12
N PHE A 221 -12.41 19.73 -4.13
CA PHE A 221 -11.88 19.40 -5.44
C PHE A 221 -12.68 20.12 -6.53
N LYS A 222 -11.97 20.93 -7.31
CA LYS A 222 -12.50 21.69 -8.46
C LYS A 222 -12.48 20.80 -9.69
N TYR A 223 -13.65 20.47 -10.26
CA TYR A 223 -13.74 19.72 -11.51
C TYR A 223 -14.90 20.22 -12.38
N ASN A 224 -14.58 20.62 -13.61
CA ASN A 224 -15.54 21.19 -14.58
C ASN A 224 -16.39 22.33 -14.00
N ASN A 225 -15.75 23.26 -13.28
CA ASN A 225 -16.39 24.42 -12.62
C ASN A 225 -17.38 24.07 -11.50
N VAL A 226 -17.33 22.83 -11.00
CA VAL A 226 -18.09 22.37 -9.83
C VAL A 226 -17.11 22.04 -8.72
N ASN A 227 -17.42 22.51 -7.50
CA ASN A 227 -16.66 22.19 -6.31
C ASN A 227 -17.27 21.00 -5.56
N TYR A 228 -16.43 20.01 -5.27
CA TYR A 228 -16.83 18.81 -4.55
C TYR A 228 -16.17 18.76 -3.19
N VAL A 229 -16.93 18.47 -2.14
CA VAL A 229 -16.36 18.19 -0.81
C VAL A 229 -15.85 16.75 -0.76
N VAL A 230 -14.57 16.62 -0.49
CA VAL A 230 -13.84 15.34 -0.47
C VAL A 230 -13.90 14.73 0.92
N ASN A 231 -13.51 15.51 1.94
CA ASN A 231 -13.57 15.18 3.36
C ASN A 231 -13.50 16.46 4.23
N VAL A 232 -13.80 16.29 5.51
CA VAL A 232 -13.58 17.30 6.55
C VAL A 232 -12.24 17.02 7.20
N ILE A 233 -11.38 18.04 7.30
CA ILE A 233 -10.12 17.99 8.03
C ILE A 233 -10.45 18.26 9.50
N ASN A 234 -10.64 17.19 10.26
CA ASN A 234 -10.81 17.27 11.70
C ASN A 234 -9.41 17.26 12.35
N ASP A 235 -8.99 18.36 12.94
CA ASP A 235 -7.70 18.48 13.66
C ASP A 235 -7.62 17.67 14.98
N PHE A 236 -8.44 16.62 15.16
CA PHE A 236 -8.51 15.83 16.39
C PHE A 236 -7.78 14.48 16.38
N ASN A 237 -7.17 14.04 15.27
CA ASN A 237 -6.49 12.73 15.22
C ASN A 237 -4.96 12.81 15.30
N ASN A 238 -4.42 13.43 16.36
CA ASN A 238 -2.99 13.39 16.64
C ASN A 238 -2.64 13.13 18.13
N LYS A 239 -3.57 12.55 18.91
CA LYS A 239 -3.35 12.23 20.34
C LYS A 239 -3.48 10.75 20.75
N ASP A 240 -4.03 9.87 19.92
CA ASP A 240 -4.35 8.50 20.38
C ASP A 240 -3.22 7.48 20.19
N ASP A 241 -2.12 7.82 19.51
CA ASP A 241 -0.98 6.91 19.29
C ASP A 241 0.12 6.96 20.38
N LYS A 242 -0.07 7.73 21.46
CA LYS A 242 0.93 7.82 22.56
C LYS A 242 0.55 7.18 23.89
N ASN A 243 -0.67 6.66 24.07
CA ASN A 243 -1.13 6.14 25.37
C ASN A 243 -1.27 4.62 25.49
N ASN A 244 -0.79 3.82 24.52
CA ASN A 244 -0.81 2.35 24.61
C ASN A 244 0.59 1.71 24.75
N LYS A 245 1.48 2.38 25.48
CA LYS A 245 2.71 1.79 26.04
C LYS A 245 2.98 2.45 27.39
N ASN A 246 2.31 1.94 28.42
CA ASN A 246 2.74 1.91 29.82
C ASN A 246 1.54 1.42 30.62
N ASP A 247 1.59 0.16 31.05
CA ASP A 247 1.02 -0.36 32.30
C ASP A 247 0.77 -1.87 32.15
N GLY A 248 1.76 -2.63 32.59
CA GLY A 248 1.74 -4.09 32.55
C GLY A 248 2.95 -4.70 33.25
N ASP A 249 3.39 -4.10 34.36
CA ASP A 249 4.28 -4.74 35.33
C ASP A 249 4.02 -4.10 36.69
N LYS A 250 3.23 -4.79 37.52
CA LYS A 250 3.54 -5.08 38.93
C LYS A 250 2.36 -5.69 39.69
N ASP A 251 2.71 -6.79 40.36
CA ASP A 251 2.29 -7.16 41.70
C ASP A 251 0.84 -7.60 41.93
N ASN A 252 0.66 -8.92 42.02
CA ASN A 252 -0.26 -9.46 43.03
C ASN A 252 0.34 -10.72 43.66
N LYS A 253 1.11 -10.49 44.73
CA LYS A 253 1.50 -11.48 45.73
C LYS A 253 0.54 -11.35 46.91
N ASP A 254 0.20 -12.50 47.48
CA ASP A 254 -0.48 -12.71 48.77
C ASP A 254 -1.99 -12.36 48.71
N ASN A 255 -2.94 -13.21 49.11
CA ASN A 255 -2.94 -13.99 50.34
C ASN A 255 -4.18 -14.94 50.41
N LYS A 256 -4.09 -15.92 51.33
CA LYS A 256 -5.16 -16.73 51.98
C LYS A 256 -5.54 -18.09 51.40
N ASP A 257 -4.91 -19.11 51.98
CA ASP A 257 -5.55 -20.05 52.93
C ASP A 257 -7.07 -20.23 52.80
N ASN A 258 -7.51 -21.41 52.37
CA ASN A 258 -8.38 -22.28 53.18
C ASN A 258 -8.70 -23.61 52.49
N LYS A 259 -8.56 -24.68 53.28
CA LYS A 259 -8.97 -26.09 53.12
C LYS A 259 -8.10 -27.02 52.28
#